data_AF-A0A7V3FAJ6-F1
#
_entry.id   AF-A0A7V3FAJ6-F1
#
_cell.length_a   1.000
_cell.length_b   1.000
_cell.length_c   1.000
_cell.angle_alpha   90.00
_cell.angle_beta   90.00
_cell.angle_gamma   90.00
#
_symmetry.space_group_name_H-M   'P 1'
#
loop_
_entity.id
_entity.type
_entity.pdbx_description
1 polymer ?
#
loop_
_entity_poly.entity_id
_entity_poly.type
_entity_poly.pdbx_seq_one_letter_code
_entity_poly.pdbx_strand_id
1 'polypeptide(L)' 'MSGHSLAQRLLLVVYIERGERTRIISARRATRHERRLYEEA' A
#
# COMPACT_ATOMS: atom_id res chain seq x y z
N MET A 1 -0.43 -1.29 -13.91
CA MET A 1 -1.87 -1.28 -13.57
C MET A 1 -2.06 -0.38 -12.36
N SER A 2 -2.54 0.85 -12.54
CA SER A 2 -2.76 1.81 -11.46
C SER A 2 -4.21 1.69 -10.96
N GLY A 3 -4.38 1.27 -9.71
CA GLY A 3 -5.68 1.22 -9.03
C GLY A 3 -5.82 2.40 -8.09
N HIS A 4 -6.84 3.24 -8.29
CA HIS A 4 -7.10 4.39 -7.43
C HIS A 4 -8.18 4.04 -6.39
N SER A 5 -7.88 4.24 -5.10
CA SER A 5 -8.92 4.18 -4.07
C SER A 5 -9.86 5.37 -4.20
N LEU A 6 -11.17 5.17 -4.01
CA LEU A 6 -12.23 6.19 -4.14
C LEU A 6 -11.99 7.47 -3.31
N ALA A 7 -11.16 7.40 -2.27
CA ALA A 7 -10.90 8.51 -1.36
C ALA A 7 -9.48 9.09 -1.45
N GLN A 8 -8.67 8.68 -2.44
CA GLN A 8 -7.27 9.13 -2.61
C GLN A 8 -6.45 9.10 -1.30
N ARG A 9 -6.66 8.08 -0.47
CA ARG A 9 -5.93 7.93 0.80
C ARG A 9 -4.63 7.17 0.55
N LEU A 10 -3.53 7.61 1.13
CA LEU A 10 -2.29 6.83 1.12
C LEU A 10 -2.52 5.54 1.91
N LEU A 11 -2.32 4.41 1.24
CA LEU A 11 -2.46 3.08 1.82
C LEU A 11 -1.09 2.42 1.90
N LEU A 12 -0.81 1.81 3.05
CA LEU A 12 0.28 0.85 3.17
C LEU A 12 -0.26 -0.53 2.79
N VAL A 13 0.37 -1.16 1.80
CA VAL A 13 0.01 -2.50 1.33
C VAL A 13 1.18 -3.44 1.61
N VAL A 14 0.92 -4.48 2.41
CA VAL A 14 1.85 -5.58 2.62
C VAL A 14 1.36 -6.75 1.79
N TYR A 15 2.22 -7.26 0.91
CA TYR A 15 1.89 -8.37 0.04
C TYR A 15 3.05 -9.34 -0.05
N ILE A 16 2.74 -10.55 -0.51
CA ILE A 16 3.72 -11.54 -0.92
C ILE A 16 3.40 -12.01 -2.33
N GLU A 17 4.44 -12.40 -3.05
CA GLU A 17 4.33 -13.02 -4.36
C GLU A 17 4.34 -14.55 -4.18
N ARG A 18 3.38 -15.24 -4.80
CA ARG A 18 3.30 -16.70 -4.87
C ARG A 18 3.20 -17.11 -6.33
N GLY A 19 4.36 -17.27 -6.98
CA GLY A 19 4.45 -17.55 -8.40
C GLY A 19 3.66 -16.50 -9.20
N GLU A 20 2.69 -16.96 -9.97
CA GLU A 20 1.83 -16.10 -10.81
C GLU A 20 0.79 -15.26 -10.05
N ARG A 21 0.72 -15.36 -8.71
CA ARG A 21 -0.31 -14.66 -7.92
C ARG A 21 0.30 -13.79 -6.84
N THR A 22 -0.16 -12.54 -6.77
CA THR A 22 0.11 -11.64 -5.64
C THR A 22 -0.97 -11.83 -4.57
N ARG A 23 -0.58 -12.11 -3.33
CA ARG A 23 -1.49 -12.14 -2.18
C ARG A 23 -1.27 -10.91 -1.32
N ILE A 24 -2.31 -10.09 -1.17
CA ILE A 24 -2.34 -9.02 -0.18
C ILE A 24 -2.52 -9.65 1.20
N ILE A 25 -1.64 -9.33 2.13
CA ILE A 25 -1.71 -9.75 3.54
C ILE A 25 -2.42 -8.68 4.35
N SER A 26 -2.10 -7.40 4.09
CA SER A 26 -2.72 -6.26 4.78
C SER A 26 -2.80 -5.06 3.85
N ALA A 27 -3.91 -4.33 3.92
CA ALA A 27 -4.11 -3.04 3.28
C ALA A 27 -4.80 -2.10 4.26
N ARG A 28 -4.09 -1.06 4.69
CA ARG A 28 -4.60 -0.09 5.65
C ARG A 28 -4.16 1.32 5.33
N ARG A 29 -4.83 2.30 5.92
CA ARG A 29 -4.39 3.70 5.83
C ARG A 29 -3.01 3.85 6.45
N ALA A 30 -2.12 4.55 5.75
CA ALA A 30 -0.80 4.89 6.28
C ALA A 30 -0.95 5.84 7.47
N THR A 31 -0.23 5.56 8.55
CA THR A 31 -0.14 6.45 9.71
C THR A 31 0.68 7.69 9.37
N ARG A 32 0.55 8.78 10.12
CA ARG A 32 1.31 10.03 9.86
C ARG A 32 2.83 9.81 9.82
N HIS A 33 3.35 8.91 10.65
CA HIS A 33 4.77 8.60 10.68
C HIS A 33 5.21 7.85 9.40
N GLU A 34 4.46 6.84 8.99
CA GLU A 34 4.74 6.08 7.76
C GLU A 34 4.63 6.94 6.51
N ARG A 35 3.69 7.88 6.48
CA ARG A 35 3.56 8.82 5.35
C ARG A 35 4.86 9.59 5.10
N ARG A 36 5.52 10.06 6.16
CA ARG A 36 6.81 10.79 6.04
C ARG A 36 7.91 9.91 5.46
N LEU A 37 8.01 8.67 5.92
CA LEU A 37 9.03 7.71 5.46
C LEU A 37 8.92 7.41 3.95
N TYR A 38 7.71 7.45 3.38
CA TYR A 38 7.48 7.22 1.95
C TYR A 38 7.43 8.49 1.10
N GLU A 39 7.23 9.66 1.70
CA GLU A 39 7.26 10.96 1.00
C GLU A 39 8.70 11.51 0.88
N GLU A 40 9.66 10.98 1.64
CA GLU A 40 11.08 11.39 1.65
C GLU A 40 12.00 10.51 0.78
N ALA A 41 11.48 9.45 0.15
CA ALA A 41 12.22 8.52 -0.72
C ALA A 41 11.88 8.75 -2.20
#